data_AF-A0A6H5GLW2-F1
#
_entry.id   AF-A0A6H5GLW2-F1
#
_cell.length_a   1.000
_cell.length_b   1.000
_cell.length_c   1.000
_cell.angle_alpha   90.00
_cell.angle_beta   90.00
_cell.angle_gamma   90.00
#
_symmetry.space_group_name_H-M   'P 1'
#
loop_
_entity.id
_entity.type
_entity.pdbx_description
1 polymer ?
#
loop_
_entity_poly.entity_id
_entity_poly.type
_entity_poly.pdbx_seq_one_letter_code
_entity_poly.pdbx_strand_id
1 'polypeptide(L)'
;MRPTLLRNMLSKFAPIGRMFMQKIKEQKSEKRKRKGGPRIGSEKFSEGWVEFLKKRHAKQVAALLNNQPMGGKKKSKFHDCLWNLKYLSRFKWIHLVERLGYERAVLRQRMQNEISQAKRVASFFKDTVDREERQRRKAKAKAKSNNGEAADSPDPGPSSSYVFTQRKTAEEKKAKRGDVGSAVTQEREKFLKSLFS
;
A
#
# COMPACT_ATOMS: atom_id res chain seq x y z
N MET A 1 14.55 -21.44 -2.20
CA MET A 1 15.97 -21.72 -1.90
C MET A 1 16.34 -20.93 -0.64
N ARG A 2 17.15 -21.46 0.29
CA ARG A 2 17.54 -20.70 1.49
C ARG A 2 18.62 -19.66 1.14
N PRO A 3 18.62 -18.45 1.76
CA PRO A 3 19.64 -17.42 1.51
C PRO A 3 21.07 -17.91 1.72
N THR A 4 21.28 -18.68 2.79
CA THR A 4 22.59 -19.24 3.13
C THR A 4 23.12 -20.17 2.05
N LEU A 5 22.26 -21.02 1.48
CA LEU A 5 22.63 -21.91 0.39
C LEU A 5 22.99 -21.12 -0.89
N LEU A 6 22.23 -20.07 -1.20
CA LEU A 6 22.51 -19.20 -2.35
C LEU A 6 23.86 -18.51 -2.21
N ARG A 7 24.16 -17.98 -1.01
CA ARG A 7 25.48 -17.42 -0.69
C ARG A 7 26.58 -18.45 -0.91
N ASN A 8 26.43 -19.66 -0.40
CA ASN A 8 27.46 -20.70 -0.54
C ASN A 8 27.68 -21.11 -2.00
N MET A 9 26.63 -21.17 -2.82
CA MET A 9 26.76 -21.49 -4.25
C MET A 9 27.48 -20.37 -5.01
N LEU A 10 27.08 -19.12 -4.82
CA LEU A 10 27.66 -17.98 -5.52
C LEU A 10 29.07 -17.61 -5.00
N SER A 11 29.35 -17.88 -3.72
CA SER A 11 30.65 -17.59 -3.11
C SER A 11 31.81 -18.40 -3.72
N LYS A 12 31.51 -19.49 -4.45
CA LYS A 12 32.51 -20.28 -5.20
C LYS A 12 33.06 -19.51 -6.40
N PHE A 13 32.31 -18.56 -6.94
CA PHE A 13 32.69 -17.80 -8.12
C PHE A 13 33.29 -16.45 -7.76
N ALA A 14 32.79 -15.80 -6.69
CA ALA A 14 33.31 -14.52 -6.25
C ALA A 14 32.94 -14.20 -4.78
N PRO A 15 33.76 -13.39 -4.08
CA PRO A 15 33.44 -12.88 -2.75
C PRO A 15 32.17 -11.99 -2.74
N ILE A 16 31.22 -12.35 -1.86
CA ILE A 16 29.93 -11.67 -1.70
C ILE A 16 29.95 -10.79 -0.46
N GLY A 17 29.56 -9.52 -0.62
CA GLY A 17 29.30 -8.61 0.48
C GLY A 17 27.89 -8.84 1.05
N ARG A 18 26.95 -7.97 0.69
CA ARG A 18 25.56 -8.01 1.18
C ARG A 18 24.65 -8.86 0.29
N MET A 19 23.61 -9.42 0.91
CA MET A 19 22.59 -10.21 0.20
C MET A 19 21.22 -9.99 0.85
N PHE A 20 20.21 -9.81 0.02
CA PHE A 20 18.83 -9.61 0.44
C PHE A 20 17.94 -10.46 -0.45
N MET A 21 16.95 -11.13 0.14
CA MET A 21 15.94 -11.86 -0.62
C MET A 21 14.56 -11.46 -0.15
N GLN A 22 13.72 -11.10 -1.11
CA GLN A 22 12.35 -10.72 -0.86
C GLN A 22 11.52 -11.98 -0.66
N LYS A 23 11.02 -12.16 0.56
CA LYS A 23 10.05 -13.23 0.86
C LYS A 23 8.77 -12.98 0.07
N ILE A 24 8.22 -14.05 -0.50
CA ILE A 24 6.88 -14.00 -1.10
C ILE A 24 5.91 -13.65 0.02
N LYS A 25 5.17 -12.55 -0.14
CA LYS A 25 4.03 -12.27 0.74
C LYS A 25 3.02 -13.37 0.47
N GLU A 26 2.89 -14.35 1.37
CA GLU A 26 1.82 -15.33 1.28
C GLU A 26 0.51 -14.56 1.26
N GLN A 27 -0.12 -14.49 0.09
CA GLN A 27 -1.51 -14.08 -0.08
C GLN A 27 -2.33 -15.06 0.77
N LYS A 28 -2.64 -14.67 2.02
CA LYS A 28 -3.46 -15.37 3.01
C LYS A 28 -3.91 -16.76 2.55
N SER A 29 -3.00 -17.73 2.47
CA SER A 29 -3.40 -19.13 2.39
C SER A 29 -3.69 -19.58 3.82
N GLU A 30 -4.59 -18.87 4.50
CA GLU A 30 -5.20 -19.27 5.77
C GLU A 30 -5.74 -20.71 5.66
N LYS A 31 -6.13 -21.12 4.44
CA LYS A 31 -6.62 -22.46 4.10
C LYS A 31 -5.57 -23.58 4.20
N ARG A 32 -4.26 -23.31 4.26
CA ARG A 32 -3.21 -24.36 4.35
C ARG A 32 -2.65 -24.58 5.76
N LYS A 33 -3.07 -23.79 6.76
CA LYS A 33 -2.67 -24.00 8.17
C LYS A 33 -3.39 -25.17 8.84
N ARG A 34 -4.40 -25.77 8.20
CA ARG A 34 -5.14 -26.93 8.72
C ARG A 34 -4.61 -28.24 8.13
N LYS A 35 -3.48 -28.73 8.67
CA LYS A 35 -3.13 -30.17 8.81
C LYS A 35 -1.72 -30.25 9.43
N GLY A 36 -1.67 -30.72 10.68
CA GLY A 36 -0.49 -30.72 11.55
C GLY A 36 0.67 -31.62 11.07
N GLY A 37 1.51 -31.09 10.18
CA GLY A 37 2.86 -31.59 9.94
C GLY A 37 3.91 -30.51 10.23
N PRO A 38 5.20 -30.87 10.42
CA PRO A 38 6.25 -29.90 10.69
C PRO A 38 6.24 -28.79 9.63
N ARG A 39 6.14 -27.53 10.08
CA ARG A 39 6.15 -26.32 9.22
C ARG A 39 7.54 -26.07 8.63
N ILE A 40 8.14 -27.06 7.97
CA ILE A 40 9.30 -26.85 7.08
C ILE A 40 8.77 -26.40 5.71
N GLY A 41 7.81 -25.48 5.74
CA GLY A 41 7.40 -24.69 4.59
C GLY A 41 8.60 -23.83 4.25
N SER A 42 9.45 -24.33 3.35
CA SER A 42 10.65 -23.64 2.92
C SER A 42 10.28 -22.22 2.51
N GLU A 43 10.75 -21.22 3.25
CA GLU A 43 10.50 -19.81 2.93
C GLU A 43 10.75 -19.61 1.44
N LYS A 44 9.70 -19.22 0.72
CA LYS A 44 9.78 -18.96 -0.71
C LYS A 44 10.14 -17.49 -0.88
N PHE A 45 11.07 -17.25 -1.79
CA PHE A 45 11.53 -15.92 -2.14
C PHE A 45 11.12 -15.65 -3.58
N SER A 46 10.62 -14.45 -3.88
CA SER A 46 10.28 -14.06 -5.24
C SER A 46 11.54 -13.65 -6.00
N GLU A 47 12.33 -12.79 -5.36
CA GLU A 47 13.47 -12.11 -5.96
C GLU A 47 14.57 -11.90 -4.91
N GLY A 48 15.79 -11.62 -5.37
CA GLY A 48 16.92 -11.36 -4.50
C GLY A 48 17.95 -10.44 -5.13
N TRP A 49 18.68 -9.73 -4.26
CA TRP A 49 19.77 -8.83 -4.61
C TRP A 49 21.04 -9.33 -3.95
N VAL A 50 22.10 -9.43 -4.73
CA VAL A 50 23.42 -9.86 -4.28
C VAL A 50 24.42 -8.77 -4.64
N GLU A 51 25.15 -8.29 -3.65
CA GLU A 51 26.25 -7.36 -3.82
C GLU A 51 27.58 -8.11 -3.72
N PHE A 52 28.39 -8.02 -4.78
CA PHE A 52 29.76 -8.53 -4.79
C PHE A 52 30.74 -7.45 -4.36
N LEU A 53 31.87 -7.84 -3.77
CA LEU A 53 32.90 -6.88 -3.31
C LEU A 53 33.49 -6.05 -4.45
N LYS A 54 33.61 -6.62 -5.66
CA LYS A 54 34.14 -5.91 -6.85
C LYS A 54 33.14 -6.00 -8.01
N LYS A 55 32.93 -4.88 -8.70
CA LYS A 55 32.04 -4.77 -9.88
C LYS A 55 32.41 -5.73 -11.01
N ARG A 56 33.71 -6.00 -11.21
CA ARG A 56 34.20 -6.92 -12.25
C ARG A 56 33.64 -8.33 -12.07
N HIS A 57 33.66 -8.84 -10.83
CA HIS A 57 33.08 -10.13 -10.49
C HIS A 57 31.58 -10.17 -10.73
N ALA A 58 30.84 -9.13 -10.34
CA ALA A 58 29.39 -9.08 -10.58
C ALA A 58 29.03 -9.20 -12.07
N LYS A 59 29.79 -8.51 -12.94
CA LYS A 59 29.62 -8.61 -14.40
C LYS A 59 29.93 -10.02 -14.91
N GLN A 60 31.08 -10.57 -14.51
CA GLN A 60 31.53 -11.88 -14.95
C GLN A 60 30.57 -12.98 -14.50
N VAL A 61 30.16 -12.99 -13.23
CA VAL A 61 29.24 -13.99 -12.67
C VAL A 61 27.87 -13.90 -13.35
N ALA A 62 27.35 -12.69 -13.57
CA ALA A 62 26.08 -12.54 -14.28
C ALA A 62 26.17 -13.04 -15.73
N ALA A 63 27.24 -12.73 -16.45
CA ALA A 63 27.44 -13.22 -17.82
C ALA A 63 27.64 -14.74 -17.89
N LEU A 64 28.41 -15.30 -16.94
CA LEU A 64 28.75 -16.72 -16.91
C LEU A 64 27.58 -17.58 -16.48
N LEU A 65 26.88 -17.22 -15.40
CA LEU A 65 25.87 -18.08 -14.79
C LEU A 65 24.47 -17.84 -15.34
N ASN A 66 24.15 -16.67 -15.90
CA ASN A 66 22.79 -16.44 -16.37
C ASN A 66 22.38 -17.48 -17.44
N ASN A 67 21.19 -18.05 -17.28
CA ASN A 67 20.64 -19.15 -18.07
C ASN A 67 21.42 -20.47 -18.01
N GLN A 68 22.42 -20.60 -17.13
CA GLN A 68 23.09 -21.88 -16.90
C GLN A 68 22.32 -22.72 -15.87
N PRO A 69 22.37 -24.06 -15.97
CA PRO A 69 21.81 -24.92 -14.93
C PRO A 69 22.54 -24.70 -13.61
N MET A 70 21.80 -24.72 -12.50
CA MET A 70 22.39 -24.69 -11.15
C MET A 70 23.25 -25.92 -10.86
N GLY A 71 23.05 -26.98 -11.64
CA GLY A 71 23.80 -28.22 -11.58
C GLY A 71 23.47 -29.07 -10.36
N GLY A 72 24.36 -30.03 -10.08
CA GLY A 72 24.22 -30.99 -8.98
C GLY A 72 23.84 -32.39 -9.47
N LYS A 73 23.69 -33.32 -8.52
CA LYS A 73 23.31 -34.71 -8.81
C LYS A 73 21.86 -34.76 -9.33
N LYS A 74 21.49 -35.78 -10.12
CA LYS A 74 20.11 -36.00 -10.63
C LYS A 74 19.02 -35.95 -9.56
N LYS A 75 19.33 -36.33 -8.32
CA LYS A 75 18.40 -36.29 -7.17
C LYS A 75 18.36 -34.94 -6.43
N SER A 76 19.14 -33.94 -6.87
CA SER A 76 19.21 -32.62 -6.26
C SER A 76 17.95 -31.82 -6.55
N LYS A 77 17.45 -31.09 -5.55
CA LYS A 77 16.29 -30.20 -5.67
C LYS A 77 16.45 -29.12 -6.76
N PHE A 78 17.69 -28.78 -7.11
CA PHE A 78 18.00 -27.70 -8.06
C PHE A 78 18.55 -28.22 -9.40
N HIS A 79 18.47 -29.52 -9.66
CA HIS A 79 19.04 -30.12 -10.87
C HIS A 79 18.48 -29.49 -12.16
N ASP A 80 17.16 -29.36 -12.24
CA ASP A 80 16.46 -28.80 -13.40
C ASP A 80 16.25 -27.28 -13.31
N CYS A 81 16.81 -26.63 -12.28
CA CYS A 81 16.68 -25.19 -12.10
C CYS A 81 17.78 -24.45 -12.86
N LEU A 82 17.41 -23.38 -13.56
CA LEU A 82 18.34 -22.45 -14.19
C LEU A 82 18.64 -21.27 -13.28
N TRP A 83 19.86 -20.76 -13.37
CA TRP A 83 20.24 -19.46 -12.85
C TRP A 83 19.58 -18.34 -13.67
N ASN A 84 18.95 -17.38 -12.99
CA ASN A 84 18.47 -16.14 -13.58
C ASN A 84 19.14 -14.98 -12.84
N LEU A 85 20.11 -14.34 -13.48
CA LEU A 85 20.94 -13.30 -12.89
C LEU A 85 21.08 -12.14 -13.86
N LYS A 86 20.86 -10.92 -13.37
CA LYS A 86 21.05 -9.70 -14.15
C LYS A 86 22.01 -8.76 -13.43
N TYR A 87 23.05 -8.32 -14.12
CA TYR A 87 23.91 -7.25 -13.62
C TYR A 87 23.20 -5.91 -13.76
N LEU A 88 23.13 -5.15 -12.66
CA LEU A 88 22.56 -3.81 -12.63
C LEU A 88 23.67 -2.77 -12.64
N SER A 89 23.82 -2.06 -13.76
CA SER A 89 24.76 -0.94 -13.85
C SER A 89 24.27 0.26 -13.04
N ARG A 90 25.21 1.03 -12.47
CA ARG A 90 24.93 2.25 -11.68
C ARG A 90 24.01 2.04 -10.46
N PHE A 91 23.73 0.79 -10.10
CA PHE A 91 22.94 0.43 -8.94
C PHE A 91 23.83 0.20 -7.72
N LYS A 92 23.48 0.80 -6.59
CA LYS A 92 24.15 0.62 -5.30
C LYS A 92 23.16 0.05 -4.28
N TRP A 93 23.65 -0.65 -3.28
CA TRP A 93 22.82 -1.20 -2.21
C TRP A 93 21.96 -0.15 -1.50
N ILE A 94 22.46 1.07 -1.37
CA ILE A 94 21.73 2.19 -0.76
C ILE A 94 20.40 2.43 -1.49
N HIS A 95 20.39 2.38 -2.82
CA HIS A 95 19.18 2.58 -3.62
C HIS A 95 18.14 1.48 -3.35
N LEU A 96 18.57 0.25 -3.05
CA LEU A 96 17.67 -0.84 -2.65
C LEU A 96 17.00 -0.52 -1.31
N VAL A 97 17.81 -0.17 -0.31
CA VAL A 97 17.33 0.12 1.05
C VAL A 97 16.42 1.34 1.04
N GLU A 98 16.80 2.38 0.31
CA GLU A 98 16.02 3.61 0.14
C GLU A 98 14.66 3.31 -0.49
N ARG A 99 14.64 2.56 -1.60
CA ARG A 99 13.38 2.15 -2.24
C ARG A 99 12.49 1.31 -1.31
N LEU A 100 13.06 0.32 -0.62
CA LEU A 100 12.32 -0.50 0.36
C LEU A 100 11.79 0.33 1.53
N GLY A 101 12.59 1.29 2.01
CA GLY A 101 12.22 2.23 3.06
C GLY A 101 11.07 3.12 2.62
N TYR A 102 11.16 3.69 1.42
CA TYR A 102 10.12 4.51 0.81
C TYR A 102 8.81 3.74 0.63
N GLU A 103 8.85 2.55 0.01
CA GLU A 103 7.66 1.71 -0.17
C GLU A 103 6.97 1.40 1.18
N ARG A 104 7.75 1.08 2.22
CA ARG A 104 7.21 0.85 3.57
C ARG A 104 6.62 2.11 4.19
N ALA A 105 7.26 3.27 4.01
CA ALA A 105 6.78 4.54 4.52
C ALA A 105 5.45 4.94 3.87
N VAL A 106 5.36 4.83 2.54
CA VAL A 106 4.14 5.09 1.77
C VAL A 106 2.99 4.18 2.22
N LEU A 107 3.26 2.87 2.36
CA LEU A 107 2.24 1.92 2.83
C LEU A 107 1.76 2.25 4.25
N ARG A 108 2.68 2.59 5.16
CA ARG A 108 2.30 2.99 6.53
C ARG A 108 1.48 4.28 6.53
N GLN A 109 1.89 5.28 5.76
CA GLN A 109 1.16 6.55 5.68
C GLN A 109 -0.25 6.35 5.13
N ARG A 110 -0.40 5.54 4.07
CA ARG A 110 -1.72 5.20 3.52
C ARG A 110 -2.61 4.52 4.56
N MET A 111 -2.09 3.51 5.25
CA MET A 111 -2.82 2.81 6.31
C MET A 111 -3.25 3.77 7.44
N GLN A 112 -2.34 4.66 7.88
CA GLN A 112 -2.67 5.64 8.92
C GLN A 112 -3.74 6.64 8.45
N ASN A 113 -3.69 7.07 7.19
CA ASN A 113 -4.71 7.94 6.62
C ASN A 113 -6.08 7.23 6.60
N GLU A 114 -6.14 5.97 6.18
CA GLU A 114 -7.36 5.15 6.20
C GLU A 114 -7.91 4.99 7.63
N ILE A 115 -7.05 4.69 8.61
CA ILE A 115 -7.43 4.63 10.04
C ILE A 115 -7.93 5.98 10.54
N SER A 116 -7.26 7.08 10.20
CA SER A 116 -7.64 8.43 10.63
C SER A 116 -9.00 8.84 10.07
N GLN A 117 -9.29 8.45 8.82
CA GLN A 117 -10.58 8.68 8.18
C GLN A 117 -11.69 7.88 8.87
N ALA A 118 -11.46 6.59 9.12
CA ALA A 118 -12.40 5.74 9.84
C ALA A 118 -12.68 6.27 11.26
N LYS A 119 -11.63 6.66 11.99
CA LYS A 119 -11.75 7.27 13.33
C LYS A 119 -12.57 8.55 13.31
N ARG A 120 -12.34 9.44 12.34
CA ARG A 120 -13.10 10.69 12.21
C ARG A 120 -14.59 10.44 11.95
N VAL A 121 -14.92 9.47 11.09
CA VAL A 121 -16.31 9.11 10.83
C VAL A 121 -16.95 8.49 12.07
N ALA A 122 -16.25 7.59 12.76
CA ALA A 122 -16.75 6.96 13.97
C ALA A 122 -16.96 7.96 15.12
N SER A 123 -16.05 8.90 15.32
CA SER A 123 -16.19 9.94 16.35
C SER A 123 -17.37 10.85 16.05
N PHE A 124 -17.53 11.28 14.79
CA PHE A 124 -18.65 12.12 14.38
C PHE A 124 -20.00 11.43 14.61
N PHE A 125 -20.10 10.14 14.27
CA PHE A 125 -21.32 9.37 14.51
C PHE A 125 -21.62 9.27 16.01
N LYS A 126 -20.62 8.95 16.83
CA LYS A 126 -20.75 8.90 18.29
C LYS A 126 -21.26 10.23 18.86
N ASP A 127 -20.63 11.34 18.49
CA ASP A 127 -21.01 12.67 18.99
C ASP A 127 -22.43 13.07 18.60
N THR A 128 -22.90 12.61 17.42
CA THR A 128 -24.26 12.85 16.94
C THR A 128 -25.27 12.05 17.77
N VAL A 129 -25.03 10.75 17.95
CA VAL A 129 -25.88 9.88 18.79
C VAL A 129 -25.95 10.39 20.23
N ASP A 130 -24.80 10.75 20.82
CA ASP A 130 -24.73 11.30 22.19
C ASP A 130 -25.49 12.64 22.30
N ARG A 131 -25.47 13.47 21.25
CA ARG A 131 -26.23 14.73 21.19
C ARG A 131 -27.73 14.47 21.09
N GLU A 132 -28.16 13.56 20.22
CA GLU A 132 -29.57 13.17 20.05
C GLU A 132 -30.13 12.56 21.34
N GLU A 133 -29.38 11.66 21.99
CA GLU A 133 -29.79 11.06 23.26
C GLU A 133 -29.94 12.12 24.35
N ARG A 134 -28.98 13.06 24.45
CA ARG A 134 -29.06 14.16 25.42
C ARG A 134 -30.26 15.07 25.16
N GLN A 135 -30.56 15.37 23.89
CA GLN A 135 -31.75 16.16 23.53
C GLN A 135 -33.04 15.40 23.87
N ARG A 136 -33.12 14.10 23.58
CA ARG A 136 -34.26 13.24 23.93
C ARG A 136 -34.48 13.19 25.45
N ARG A 137 -33.41 13.04 26.24
CA ARG A 137 -33.49 13.06 27.72
C ARG A 137 -34.00 14.42 28.23
N LYS A 138 -33.51 15.54 27.67
CA LYS A 138 -33.99 16.89 28.03
C LYS A 138 -35.44 17.11 27.65
N ALA A 139 -35.88 16.70 26.45
CA ALA A 139 -37.26 16.79 26.01
C ALA A 139 -38.20 15.99 26.93
N LYS A 140 -37.83 14.76 27.29
CA LYS A 140 -38.57 13.94 28.26
C LYS A 140 -38.66 14.58 29.64
N ALA A 141 -37.58 15.21 30.13
CA ALA A 141 -37.56 15.89 31.42
C ALA A 141 -38.48 17.13 31.43
N LYS A 142 -38.45 17.94 30.35
CA LYS A 142 -39.35 19.09 30.18
C LYS A 142 -40.82 18.67 30.03
N ALA A 143 -41.09 17.59 29.30
CA ALA A 143 -42.44 17.04 29.19
C ALA A 143 -42.97 16.56 30.56
N LYS A 144 -42.10 15.99 31.42
CA LYS A 144 -42.46 15.62 32.79
C LYS A 144 -42.67 16.82 33.72
N SER A 145 -41.97 17.94 33.52
CA SER A 145 -42.18 19.16 34.33
C SER A 145 -43.39 19.98 33.88
N ASN A 146 -43.77 19.92 32.61
CA ASN A 146 -44.92 20.66 32.07
C ASN A 146 -46.24 19.90 32.12
N ASN A 147 -46.24 18.59 32.41
CA ASN A 147 -47.48 17.82 32.53
C ASN A 147 -48.04 17.87 33.96
N GLY A 148 -48.51 19.06 34.33
CA GLY A 148 -49.81 19.22 34.96
C GLY A 148 -50.79 19.76 33.93
N GLU A 149 -50.98 19.05 32.81
CA GLU A 149 -52.16 19.07 31.92
C GLU A 149 -51.83 18.29 30.63
N ALA A 150 -52.52 17.19 30.44
CA ALA A 150 -52.27 16.23 29.37
C ALA A 150 -53.06 16.59 28.11
N ALA A 151 -52.41 16.58 26.95
CA ALA A 151 -53.01 16.13 25.69
C ALA A 151 -51.92 15.82 24.64
N ASP A 152 -51.97 14.58 24.18
CA ASP A 152 -51.53 14.00 22.90
C ASP A 152 -50.62 14.83 21.98
N SER A 153 -49.45 14.26 21.62
CA SER A 153 -48.60 14.80 20.55
C SER A 153 -47.87 13.69 19.82
N PRO A 154 -47.71 13.81 18.48
CA PRO A 154 -47.55 12.67 17.59
C PRO A 154 -46.13 12.10 17.60
N ASP A 155 -46.08 10.81 17.29
CA ASP A 155 -44.87 10.02 17.01
C ASP A 155 -43.83 10.81 16.20
N PRO A 156 -42.58 10.96 16.67
CA PRO A 156 -41.54 11.58 15.87
C PRO A 156 -41.09 10.56 14.82
N GLY A 157 -41.76 10.59 13.66
CA GLY A 157 -41.36 9.85 12.48
C GLY A 157 -39.89 10.11 12.11
N PRO A 158 -39.24 9.18 11.39
CA PRO A 158 -37.80 9.23 11.14
C PRO A 158 -37.46 10.38 10.18
N SER A 159 -37.11 11.55 10.72
CA SER A 159 -36.74 12.73 9.93
C SER A 159 -35.37 13.27 10.33
N SER A 160 -34.35 12.70 9.68
CA SER A 160 -33.28 13.48 9.07
C SER A 160 -32.66 12.57 8.01
N SER A 161 -33.02 12.80 6.75
CA SER A 161 -32.35 12.15 5.63
C SER A 161 -30.88 12.53 5.70
N TYR A 162 -30.04 11.58 6.11
CA TYR A 162 -28.60 11.76 6.19
C TYR A 162 -28.05 12.05 4.79
N VAL A 163 -27.92 13.33 4.44
CA VAL A 163 -27.32 13.75 3.16
C VAL A 163 -25.81 13.58 3.29
N PHE A 164 -25.32 12.38 2.96
CA PHE A 164 -23.90 12.10 2.86
C PHE A 164 -23.32 12.88 1.66
N THR A 165 -22.81 14.08 1.90
CA THR A 165 -22.08 14.82 0.88
C THR A 165 -20.71 14.17 0.65
N GLN A 166 -20.59 13.37 -0.39
CA GLN A 166 -19.32 12.75 -0.79
C GLN A 166 -18.31 13.84 -1.19
N ARG A 167 -17.10 13.78 -0.62
CA ARG A 167 -16.00 14.66 -1.07
C ARG A 167 -15.60 14.29 -2.50
N LYS A 168 -15.53 15.30 -3.37
CA LYS A 168 -15.07 15.16 -4.76
C LYS A 168 -13.74 14.43 -4.86
N THR A 169 -13.68 13.43 -5.74
CA THR A 169 -12.50 12.60 -6.00
C THR A 169 -11.36 13.42 -6.62
N ALA A 170 -10.12 12.92 -6.51
CA ALA A 170 -8.94 13.63 -7.02
C ALA A 170 -9.01 13.88 -8.55
N GLU A 171 -9.67 13.00 -9.30
CA GLU A 171 -9.91 13.14 -10.74
C GLU A 171 -10.91 14.26 -11.04
N GLU A 172 -12.02 14.35 -10.31
CA GLU A 172 -12.99 15.45 -10.40
C GLU A 172 -12.35 16.82 -10.11
N LYS A 173 -11.45 16.89 -9.13
CA LYS A 173 -10.69 18.11 -8.82
C LYS A 173 -9.71 18.48 -9.93
N LYS A 174 -9.12 17.49 -10.62
CA LYS A 174 -8.27 17.73 -11.79
C LYS A 174 -9.08 18.20 -13.00
N ALA A 175 -10.24 17.58 -13.27
CA ALA A 175 -11.12 17.97 -14.37
C ALA A 175 -11.59 19.43 -14.24
N LYS A 176 -12.03 19.85 -13.03
CA LYS A 176 -12.38 21.26 -12.78
C LYS A 176 -11.21 22.24 -12.91
N ARG A 177 -9.99 21.82 -12.55
CA ARG A 177 -8.79 22.67 -12.73
C ARG A 177 -8.33 22.74 -14.19
N GLY A 178 -8.56 21.69 -14.97
CA GLY A 178 -8.29 21.66 -16.42
C GLY A 178 -9.17 22.64 -17.19
N ASP A 179 -10.46 22.72 -16.82
CA ASP A 179 -11.46 23.59 -17.46
C ASP A 179 -11.19 25.10 -17.22
N VAL A 180 -10.68 25.45 -16.02
CA VAL A 180 -10.22 26.82 -15.73
C VAL A 180 -8.92 27.13 -16.47
N GLY A 181 -8.04 26.14 -16.66
CA GLY A 181 -6.77 26.32 -17.38
C GLY A 181 -6.93 26.57 -18.89
N SER A 182 -7.92 25.92 -19.53
CA SER A 182 -8.25 26.12 -20.94
C SER A 182 -8.93 27.48 -21.20
N ALA A 183 -9.81 27.93 -20.31
CA ALA A 183 -10.45 29.24 -20.41
C ALA A 183 -9.43 30.39 -20.30
N VAL A 184 -8.50 30.30 -19.35
CA VAL A 184 -7.44 31.32 -19.14
C VAL A 184 -6.45 31.37 -20.30
N THR A 185 -6.18 30.23 -20.97
CA THR A 185 -5.31 30.21 -22.16
C THR A 185 -5.99 30.83 -23.38
N GLN A 186 -7.29 30.58 -23.57
CA GLN A 186 -8.06 31.20 -24.66
C GLN A 186 -8.22 32.72 -24.50
N GLU A 187 -8.43 33.21 -23.28
CA GLU A 187 -8.47 34.65 -23.00
C GLU A 187 -7.11 35.33 -23.25
N ARG A 188 -6.00 34.67 -22.87
CA ARG A 188 -4.65 35.18 -23.13
C ARG A 188 -4.33 35.23 -24.62
N GLU A 189 -4.72 34.22 -25.40
CA GLU A 189 -4.50 34.22 -26.85
C GLU A 189 -5.32 35.31 -27.57
N LYS A 190 -6.56 35.55 -27.12
CA LYS A 190 -7.38 36.65 -27.64
C LYS A 190 -6.78 38.02 -27.32
N PHE A 191 -6.28 38.22 -26.11
CA PHE A 191 -5.60 39.45 -25.69
C PHE A 191 -4.30 39.70 -26.47
N LEU A 192 -3.52 38.66 -26.76
CA LEU A 192 -2.29 38.82 -27.54
C LEU A 192 -2.57 39.15 -29.01
N LYS A 193 -3.65 38.62 -29.60
CA LYS A 193 -4.05 38.96 -30.98
C LYS A 193 -4.56 40.40 -31.12
N SER A 194 -5.13 41.00 -30.07
CA SER A 194 -5.57 42.40 -30.10
C SER A 194 -4.44 43.41 -29.95
N LEU A 195 -3.24 42.98 -29.54
CA LEU A 195 -2.06 43.84 -29.38
C LEU A 195 -1.26 44.05 -30.67
N PHE A 196 -1.49 43.21 -31.68
CA PHE A 196 -0.76 43.22 -32.95
C PHE A 196 -1.68 43.37 -34.17
N SER A 197 -2.91 43.87 -33.96
CA SER A 197 -3.87 44.23 -35.01
C SER A 197 -4.05 45.74 -35.10
#